data_AF-A0A061DAL3-F1
#
_entry.id   AF-A0A061DAL3-F1
#
_cell.length_a   1.000
_cell.length_b   1.000
_cell.length_c   1.000
_cell.angle_alpha   90.00
_cell.angle_beta   90.00
_cell.angle_gamma   90.00
#
_symmetry.space_group_name_H-M   'P 1'
#
loop_
_entity.id
_entity.type
_entity.pdbx_description
1 polymer ?
#
loop_
_entity_poly.entity_id
_entity_poly.type
_entity_poly.pdbx_seq_one_letter_code
_entity_poly.pdbx_strand_id
1 'polypeptide(L)'
;MAFKETLINMHRENVKGSFGGRLNVVHTLMVLHALEAAVTIQMFVSNYLYESQMHGSGFLIHCILNVVFNVITLIGFIPGTFWLYLSLPFHVIVCLHPSYVIGMIVGNLIFWMYVRSGLNDAKIFKNLFFLLVTRGLLAAVMTLFFKLYLSLTVLWYHLVLERIRAAGGNGREMKSALEIEMETRMGPNCRRGSCPIEIL
;
A
#
# COMPACT_ATOMS: atom_id res chain seq x y z
N MET A 1 12.03 7.99 25.67
CA MET A 1 10.56 8.12 25.78
C MET A 1 9.99 9.19 24.86
N ALA A 2 10.64 10.36 24.75
CA ALA A 2 10.22 11.48 23.91
C ALA A 2 9.85 11.09 22.46
N PHE A 3 10.70 10.38 21.70
CA PHE A 3 10.43 10.07 20.29
C PHE A 3 9.14 9.25 20.07
N LYS A 4 8.86 8.29 20.95
CA LYS A 4 7.63 7.48 20.89
C LYS A 4 6.40 8.35 21.13
N GLU A 5 6.45 9.24 22.10
CA GLU A 5 5.36 10.18 22.39
C GLU A 5 5.20 11.23 21.30
N THR A 6 6.29 11.76 20.74
CA THR A 6 6.23 12.71 19.62
C THR A 6 5.63 12.07 18.37
N LEU A 7 5.99 10.81 18.07
CA LEU A 7 5.46 10.09 16.91
C LEU A 7 3.99 9.71 17.11
N ILE A 8 3.60 9.35 18.34
CA ILE A 8 2.20 9.13 18.72
C ILE A 8 1.40 10.43 18.67
N ASN A 9 1.95 11.56 19.12
CA ASN A 9 1.28 12.86 19.13
C ASN A 9 1.14 13.43 17.71
N MET A 10 2.18 13.35 16.88
CA MET A 10 2.07 13.69 15.45
C MET A 10 1.03 12.81 14.74
N HIS A 11 0.94 11.52 15.10
CA HIS A 11 -0.08 10.62 14.58
C HIS A 11 -1.48 10.90 15.18
N ARG A 12 -1.59 11.57 16.33
CA ARG A 12 -2.88 11.98 16.92
C ARG A 12 -3.39 13.30 16.36
N GLU A 13 -2.49 14.25 16.10
CA GLU A 13 -2.83 15.62 15.70
C GLU A 13 -3.01 15.78 14.18
N ASN A 14 -2.22 15.08 13.35
CA ASN A 14 -2.28 15.25 11.89
C ASN A 14 -3.32 14.37 11.17
N VAL A 15 -4.00 13.49 11.90
CA VAL A 15 -4.97 12.55 11.32
C VAL A 15 -6.34 13.22 11.23
N LYS A 16 -6.41 14.33 10.48
CA LYS A 16 -7.67 14.85 9.95
C LYS A 16 -8.00 14.07 8.67
N GLY A 17 -9.26 14.14 8.25
CA GLY A 17 -9.74 13.51 7.02
C GLY A 17 -8.73 13.54 5.86
N SER A 18 -8.74 12.48 5.09
CA SER A 18 -7.75 12.20 4.08
C SER A 18 -8.05 12.87 2.73
N PHE A 19 -7.05 12.91 1.84
CA PHE A 19 -7.05 13.66 0.57
C PHE A 19 -7.39 15.14 0.81
N GLY A 20 -6.56 15.82 1.60
CA GLY A 20 -6.69 17.25 1.89
C GLY A 20 -7.94 17.59 2.71
N GLY A 21 -8.38 16.71 3.62
CA GLY A 21 -9.55 16.95 4.47
C GLY A 21 -10.90 16.68 3.80
N ARG A 22 -10.92 16.20 2.56
CA ARG A 22 -12.15 16.08 1.75
C ARG A 22 -12.80 14.70 1.78
N LEU A 23 -12.02 13.66 2.10
CA LEU A 23 -12.53 12.28 2.18
C LEU A 23 -12.35 11.76 3.60
N ASN A 24 -13.29 10.96 4.07
CA ASN A 24 -13.08 10.21 5.30
C ASN A 24 -12.04 9.08 5.08
N VAL A 25 -11.58 8.50 6.19
CA VAL A 25 -10.51 7.50 6.19
C VAL A 25 -10.94 6.24 5.43
N VAL A 26 -12.18 5.78 5.62
CA VAL A 26 -12.68 4.58 4.93
C VAL A 26 -12.74 4.76 3.41
N HIS A 27 -13.25 5.90 2.92
CA HIS A 27 -13.31 6.17 1.48
C HIS A 27 -11.92 6.32 0.88
N THR A 28 -10.99 6.93 1.61
CA THR A 28 -9.60 6.99 1.18
C THR A 28 -9.00 5.60 1.05
N LEU A 29 -9.18 4.74 2.05
CA LEU A 29 -8.69 3.37 2.00
C LEU A 29 -9.24 2.64 0.77
N MET A 30 -10.53 2.79 0.47
CA MET A 30 -11.11 2.20 -0.74
C MET A 30 -10.46 2.73 -2.02
N VAL A 31 -10.22 4.04 -2.13
CA VAL A 31 -9.55 4.65 -3.29
C VAL A 31 -8.11 4.14 -3.42
N LEU A 32 -7.37 4.05 -2.31
CA LEU A 32 -5.99 3.55 -2.32
C LEU A 32 -5.93 2.07 -2.71
N HIS A 33 -6.82 1.23 -2.18
CA HIS A 33 -6.93 -0.18 -2.57
C HIS A 33 -7.32 -0.34 -4.04
N ALA A 34 -8.23 0.50 -4.55
CA ALA A 34 -8.58 0.50 -5.97
C ALA A 34 -7.38 0.90 -6.85
N LEU A 35 -6.59 1.89 -6.42
CA LEU A 35 -5.39 2.30 -7.12
C LEU A 35 -4.30 1.21 -7.07
N GLU A 36 -4.12 0.55 -5.92
CA GLU A 36 -3.23 -0.60 -5.79
C GLU A 36 -3.63 -1.77 -6.69
N ALA A 37 -4.93 -2.04 -6.82
CA ALA A 37 -5.46 -3.04 -7.73
C ALA A 37 -5.18 -2.67 -9.20
N ALA A 38 -5.39 -1.41 -9.59
CA ALA A 38 -5.09 -0.92 -10.93
C ALA A 38 -3.61 -1.08 -11.28
N VAL A 39 -2.70 -0.72 -10.36
CA VAL A 39 -1.25 -0.92 -10.52
C VAL A 39 -0.92 -2.41 -10.63
N THR A 40 -1.56 -3.25 -9.83
CA THR A 40 -1.35 -4.71 -9.88
C THR A 40 -1.81 -5.31 -11.21
N ILE A 41 -2.93 -4.84 -11.77
CA ILE A 41 -3.41 -5.23 -13.11
C ILE A 41 -2.41 -4.79 -14.18
N GLN A 42 -1.89 -3.56 -14.11
CA GLN A 42 -0.87 -3.07 -15.03
C GLN A 42 0.41 -3.93 -14.98
N MET A 43 0.86 -4.31 -13.78
CA MET A 43 1.99 -5.24 -13.60
C MET A 43 1.68 -6.62 -14.20
N PHE A 44 0.48 -7.15 -13.98
CA PHE A 44 0.04 -8.42 -14.55
C PHE A 44 0.14 -8.42 -16.08
N VAL A 45 -0.44 -7.41 -16.73
CA VAL A 45 -0.41 -7.28 -18.20
C VAL A 45 1.03 -7.14 -18.71
N SER A 46 1.85 -6.33 -18.05
CA SER A 46 3.25 -6.11 -18.45
C SER A 46 4.08 -7.39 -18.34
N ASN A 47 3.92 -8.15 -17.27
CA ASN A 47 4.62 -9.43 -17.07
C ASN A 47 4.11 -10.52 -18.01
N TYR A 48 2.81 -10.58 -18.30
CA TYR A 48 2.25 -11.51 -19.27
C TYR A 48 2.83 -11.28 -20.68
N LEU A 49 2.90 -10.02 -21.11
CA LEU A 49 3.53 -9.65 -22.38
C LEU A 49 5.02 -10.08 -22.40
N TYR A 50 5.74 -9.90 -21.29
CA TYR A 50 7.13 -10.33 -21.17
C TYR A 50 7.28 -11.86 -21.26
N GLU A 51 6.48 -12.64 -20.54
CA GLU A 51 6.49 -14.11 -20.61
C GLU A 51 6.21 -14.61 -22.04
N SER A 52 5.22 -14.03 -22.70
CA SER A 52 4.85 -14.41 -24.07
C SER A 52 5.99 -14.20 -25.08
N GLN A 53 6.89 -13.24 -24.83
CA GLN A 53 8.03 -12.95 -25.69
C GLN A 53 9.27 -13.78 -25.33
N MET A 54 9.48 -14.07 -24.05
CA MET A 54 10.70 -14.72 -23.54
C MET A 54 10.57 -16.22 -23.31
N HIS A 55 9.40 -16.84 -23.55
CA HIS A 55 9.14 -18.27 -23.28
C HIS A 55 9.45 -18.67 -21.83
N GLY A 56 9.28 -17.73 -20.90
CA GLY A 56 9.41 -17.99 -19.47
C GLY A 56 8.12 -18.56 -18.89
N SER A 57 8.23 -19.51 -17.96
CA SER A 57 7.10 -20.03 -17.19
C SER A 57 7.29 -19.71 -15.70
N GLY A 58 6.33 -19.01 -15.08
CA GLY A 58 6.23 -18.90 -13.63
C GLY A 58 5.78 -17.53 -13.11
N PHE A 59 5.84 -16.47 -13.91
CA PHE A 59 5.47 -15.11 -13.50
C PHE A 59 3.96 -14.97 -13.28
N LEU A 60 3.14 -15.70 -14.03
CA LEU A 60 1.69 -15.74 -13.82
C LEU A 60 1.31 -16.16 -12.40
N ILE A 61 1.97 -17.19 -11.83
CA ILE A 61 1.73 -17.64 -10.45
C ILE A 61 2.07 -16.53 -9.45
N HIS A 62 3.20 -15.85 -9.64
CA HIS A 62 3.58 -14.73 -8.78
C HIS A 62 2.58 -13.58 -8.87
N CYS A 63 2.02 -13.29 -10.05
CA CYS A 63 1.01 -12.25 -10.17
C CYS A 63 -0.31 -12.64 -9.50
N ILE A 64 -0.75 -13.90 -9.63
CA ILE A 64 -1.93 -14.43 -8.92
C ILE A 64 -1.74 -14.32 -7.41
N LEU A 65 -0.60 -14.76 -6.89
CA LEU A 65 -0.30 -14.66 -5.46
C LEU A 65 -0.34 -13.20 -4.97
N ASN A 66 0.17 -12.26 -5.76
CA ASN A 66 0.13 -10.84 -5.40
C ASN A 66 -1.32 -10.30 -5.32
N VAL A 67 -2.19 -10.71 -6.24
CA VAL A 67 -3.62 -10.38 -6.20
C VAL A 67 -4.29 -10.99 -4.96
N VAL A 68 -4.02 -12.27 -4.67
CA VAL A 68 -4.55 -12.94 -3.48
C VAL A 68 -4.11 -12.23 -2.21
N PHE A 69 -2.82 -11.89 -2.07
CA PHE A 69 -2.33 -11.18 -0.90
C PHE A 69 -2.92 -9.78 -0.76
N ASN A 70 -3.06 -9.02 -1.85
CA ASN A 70 -3.78 -7.74 -1.85
C ASN A 70 -5.21 -7.91 -1.32
N VAL A 71 -5.96 -8.91 -1.79
CA VAL A 71 -7.33 -9.17 -1.32
C VAL A 71 -7.35 -9.52 0.17
N ILE A 72 -6.41 -10.34 0.65
CA ILE A 72 -6.30 -10.68 2.07
C ILE A 72 -6.04 -9.45 2.93
N THR A 73 -5.30 -8.44 2.43
CA THR A 73 -5.09 -7.20 3.18
C THR A 73 -6.39 -6.40 3.42
N LEU A 74 -7.46 -6.68 2.67
CA LEU A 74 -8.78 -6.09 2.92
C LEU A 74 -9.41 -6.58 4.23
N ILE A 75 -8.92 -7.67 4.82
CA ILE A 75 -9.36 -8.14 6.15
C ILE A 75 -9.15 -7.04 7.21
N GLY A 76 -8.17 -6.14 7.03
CA GLY A 76 -7.98 -4.98 7.91
C GLY A 76 -9.18 -4.02 7.97
N PHE A 77 -10.11 -4.07 7.00
CA PHE A 77 -11.37 -3.33 7.09
C PHE A 77 -12.33 -3.89 8.15
N ILE A 78 -12.17 -5.13 8.59
CA ILE A 78 -13.03 -5.70 9.64
C ILE A 78 -12.67 -5.02 10.97
N PRO A 79 -13.64 -4.47 11.71
CA PRO A 79 -13.37 -3.86 13.00
C PRO A 79 -12.81 -4.88 13.99
N GLY A 80 -11.69 -4.52 14.64
CA GLY A 80 -11.06 -5.32 15.68
C GLY A 80 -9.56 -5.47 15.49
N THR A 81 -8.82 -5.29 16.59
CA THR A 81 -7.35 -5.34 16.63
C THR A 81 -6.79 -6.64 16.08
N PHE A 82 -7.47 -7.76 16.34
CA PHE A 82 -7.08 -9.08 15.83
C PHE A 82 -6.97 -9.11 14.30
N TRP A 83 -7.97 -8.57 13.58
CA TRP A 83 -8.01 -8.59 12.12
C TRP A 83 -6.90 -7.73 11.50
N LEU A 84 -6.60 -6.58 12.12
CA LEU A 84 -5.45 -5.76 11.73
C LEU A 84 -4.15 -6.55 11.89
N TYR A 85 -3.90 -7.15 13.07
CA TYR A 85 -2.69 -7.94 13.29
C TYR A 85 -2.55 -9.12 12.33
N LEU A 86 -3.67 -9.78 12.01
CA LEU A 86 -3.71 -10.85 11.01
C LEU A 86 -3.37 -10.35 9.61
N SER A 87 -3.75 -9.11 9.25
CA SER A 87 -3.47 -8.50 7.94
C SER A 87 -2.04 -8.00 7.77
N LEU A 88 -1.33 -7.67 8.86
CA LEU A 88 0.01 -7.06 8.81
C LEU A 88 1.06 -7.89 8.05
N PRO A 89 1.19 -9.22 8.27
CA PRO A 89 2.14 -10.03 7.50
C PRO A 89 1.87 -9.97 5.99
N PHE A 90 0.60 -9.90 5.59
CA PHE A 90 0.22 -9.82 4.18
C PHE A 90 0.56 -8.46 3.57
N HIS A 91 0.45 -7.36 4.33
CA HIS A 91 0.96 -6.05 3.90
C HIS A 91 2.46 -6.08 3.64
N VAL A 92 3.24 -6.75 4.50
CA VAL A 92 4.69 -6.91 4.31
C VAL A 92 4.98 -7.72 3.04
N ILE A 93 4.26 -8.82 2.83
CA ILE A 93 4.41 -9.64 1.62
C ILE A 93 4.07 -8.82 0.36
N VAL A 94 2.95 -8.10 0.35
CA VAL A 94 2.55 -7.23 -0.78
C VAL A 94 3.58 -6.14 -1.08
N CYS A 95 4.26 -5.61 -0.05
CA CYS A 95 5.33 -4.63 -0.24
C CYS A 95 6.59 -5.26 -0.86
N LEU A 96 6.98 -6.45 -0.41
CA LEU A 96 8.24 -7.08 -0.80
C LEU A 96 8.14 -7.90 -2.09
N HIS A 97 7.00 -8.51 -2.34
CA HIS A 97 6.81 -9.42 -3.47
C HIS A 97 7.07 -8.79 -4.86
N PRO A 98 6.66 -7.54 -5.15
CA PRO A 98 7.06 -6.85 -6.38
C PRO A 98 8.59 -6.76 -6.56
N SER A 99 9.35 -6.53 -5.48
CA SER A 99 10.81 -6.45 -5.54
C SER A 99 11.43 -7.80 -5.89
N TYR A 100 10.89 -8.89 -5.33
CA TYR A 100 11.30 -10.26 -5.66
C TYR A 100 11.03 -10.59 -7.13
N VAL A 101 9.84 -10.24 -7.64
CA VAL A 101 9.47 -10.47 -9.06
C VAL A 101 10.40 -9.72 -10.01
N ILE A 102 10.74 -8.46 -9.71
CA ILE A 102 11.68 -7.69 -10.54
C ILE A 102 13.09 -8.28 -10.46
N GLY A 103 13.53 -8.73 -9.29
CA GLY A 103 14.81 -9.43 -9.14
C GLY A 103 14.91 -10.66 -10.06
N MET A 104 13.84 -11.45 -10.15
CA MET A 104 13.77 -12.58 -11.09
C MET A 104 13.82 -12.14 -12.55
N ILE A 105 13.11 -11.07 -12.93
CA ILE A 105 13.14 -10.53 -14.31
C ILE A 105 14.57 -10.10 -14.67
N VAL A 106 15.23 -9.36 -13.78
CA VAL A 106 16.62 -8.90 -13.98
C VAL A 106 17.58 -10.08 -14.09
N GLY A 107 17.47 -11.08 -13.21
CA GLY A 107 18.30 -12.28 -13.25
C GLY A 107 18.14 -13.05 -14.56
N ASN A 108 16.90 -13.28 -15.00
CA ASN A 108 16.61 -13.94 -16.27
C ASN A 108 17.12 -13.14 -17.47
N LEU A 109 17.02 -11.80 -17.42
CA LEU A 109 17.56 -10.93 -18.46
C LEU A 109 19.08 -11.06 -18.57
N ILE A 110 19.80 -11.00 -17.44
CA ILE A 110 21.26 -11.15 -17.41
C ILE A 110 21.69 -12.52 -17.95
N PHE A 111 21.01 -13.58 -17.51
CA PHE A 111 21.29 -14.93 -18.00
C PHE A 111 21.02 -15.06 -19.51
N TRP A 112 19.89 -14.53 -19.98
CA TRP A 112 19.56 -14.52 -21.41
C TRP A 112 20.60 -13.75 -22.23
N MET A 113 21.07 -12.59 -21.75
CA MET A 113 22.16 -11.84 -22.38
C MET A 113 23.45 -12.65 -22.47
N TYR A 114 23.84 -13.32 -21.38
CA TYR A 114 25.03 -14.17 -21.36
C TYR A 114 24.96 -15.26 -22.43
N VAL A 115 23.84 -15.99 -22.52
CA VAL A 115 23.64 -17.06 -23.51
C VAL A 115 23.62 -16.53 -24.94
N ARG A 116 22.92 -15.40 -25.20
CA ARG A 116 22.77 -14.86 -26.56
C ARG A 116 24.03 -14.15 -27.07
N SER A 117 24.87 -13.62 -26.19
CA SER A 117 26.12 -12.94 -26.56
C SER A 117 27.14 -13.86 -27.25
N GLY A 118 26.99 -15.19 -27.12
CA GLY A 118 27.75 -16.19 -27.89
C GLY A 118 27.27 -16.43 -29.33
N LEU A 119 26.11 -15.90 -29.73
CA LEU A 119 25.56 -16.00 -31.08
C LEU A 119 25.77 -14.65 -31.78
N ASN A 120 26.51 -14.64 -32.88
CA ASN A 120 27.10 -13.48 -33.57
C ASN A 120 26.14 -12.40 -34.15
N ASP A 121 24.88 -12.32 -33.70
CA ASP A 121 23.86 -11.40 -34.21
C ASP A 121 23.76 -10.07 -33.40
N ALA A 122 24.90 -9.36 -33.33
CA ALA A 122 25.09 -8.19 -32.47
C ALA A 122 24.09 -7.03 -32.74
N LYS A 123 23.56 -6.91 -33.97
CA LYS A 123 22.68 -5.79 -34.38
C LYS A 123 21.23 -5.98 -33.93
N ILE A 124 20.69 -7.19 -34.10
CA ILE A 124 19.35 -7.57 -33.61
C ILE A 124 19.37 -7.59 -32.07
N PHE A 125 20.44 -8.11 -31.49
CA PHE A 125 20.65 -8.13 -30.03
C PHE A 125 20.64 -6.71 -29.42
N LYS A 126 21.37 -5.75 -29.99
CA LYS A 126 21.38 -4.36 -29.48
C LYS A 126 20.00 -3.69 -29.49
N ASN A 127 19.23 -3.86 -30.56
CA ASN A 127 17.91 -3.25 -30.67
C ASN A 127 16.90 -3.90 -29.71
N LEU A 128 16.92 -5.23 -29.59
CA LEU A 128 16.05 -5.95 -28.66
C LEU A 128 16.38 -5.59 -27.21
N PHE A 129 17.68 -5.57 -26.87
CA PHE A 129 18.19 -5.20 -25.55
C PHE A 129 17.82 -3.77 -25.16
N PHE A 130 18.01 -2.81 -26.08
CA PHE A 130 17.66 -1.41 -25.83
C PHE A 130 16.16 -1.26 -25.58
N LEU A 131 15.31 -1.93 -26.37
CA LEU A 131 13.86 -1.87 -26.20
C LEU A 131 13.40 -2.50 -24.88
N LEU A 132 13.98 -3.64 -24.49
CA LEU A 132 13.65 -4.36 -23.26
C LEU A 132 14.06 -3.58 -22.00
N VAL A 133 15.26 -3.00 -21.99
CA VAL A 133 15.80 -2.24 -20.86
C VAL A 133 15.12 -0.88 -20.72
N THR A 134 14.96 -0.14 -21.81
CA THR A 134 14.42 1.24 -21.71
C THR A 134 12.93 1.28 -21.49
N ARG A 135 12.15 0.32 -22.03
CA ARG A 135 10.69 0.31 -21.87
C ARG A 135 10.21 -0.65 -20.80
N GLY A 136 10.78 -1.85 -20.73
CA GLY A 136 10.36 -2.86 -19.77
C GLY A 136 10.90 -2.60 -18.37
N LEU A 137 12.23 -2.50 -18.24
CA LEU A 137 12.88 -2.38 -16.94
C LEU A 137 12.59 -1.04 -16.26
N LEU A 138 12.69 0.07 -16.99
CA LEU A 138 12.39 1.40 -16.42
C LEU A 138 10.93 1.49 -15.93
N ALA A 139 9.97 1.02 -16.72
CA ALA A 139 8.57 1.00 -16.30
C ALA A 139 8.36 0.09 -15.08
N ALA A 140 8.98 -1.10 -15.05
CA ALA A 140 8.90 -2.01 -13.91
C ALA A 140 9.49 -1.38 -12.63
N VAL A 141 10.63 -0.69 -12.72
CA VAL A 141 11.26 0.00 -11.59
C VAL A 141 10.39 1.16 -11.09
N MET A 142 9.83 1.97 -11.97
CA MET A 142 8.94 3.07 -11.57
C MET A 142 7.65 2.54 -10.93
N THR A 143 7.07 1.48 -11.49
CA THR A 143 5.90 0.79 -10.94
C THR A 143 6.22 0.18 -9.56
N LEU A 144 7.44 -0.32 -9.33
CA LEU A 144 7.88 -0.81 -8.01
C LEU A 144 7.83 0.27 -6.95
N PHE A 145 8.48 1.40 -7.19
CA PHE A 145 8.51 2.50 -6.23
C PHE A 145 7.11 3.03 -5.95
N PHE A 146 6.30 3.16 -6.99
CA PHE A 146 4.92 3.60 -6.84
C PHE A 146 4.06 2.59 -6.05
N LYS A 147 4.19 1.29 -6.34
CA LYS A 147 3.48 0.23 -5.61
C LYS A 147 3.91 0.18 -4.14
N LEU A 148 5.21 0.25 -3.86
CA LEU A 148 5.74 0.28 -2.49
C LEU A 148 5.21 1.49 -1.71
N TYR A 149 5.23 2.67 -2.33
CA TYR A 149 4.66 3.89 -1.75
C TYR A 149 3.16 3.73 -1.43
N LEU A 150 2.38 3.19 -2.38
CA LEU A 150 0.96 2.94 -2.17
C LEU A 150 0.70 1.92 -1.06
N SER A 151 1.43 0.80 -1.02
CA SER A 151 1.25 -0.23 0.00
C SER A 151 1.59 0.27 1.40
N LEU A 152 2.64 1.08 1.54
CA LEU A 152 2.97 1.73 2.81
C LEU A 152 1.89 2.75 3.21
N THR A 153 1.35 3.50 2.25
CA THR A 153 0.28 4.46 2.48
C THR A 153 -1.02 3.75 2.91
N VAL A 154 -1.39 2.65 2.26
CA VAL A 154 -2.54 1.82 2.65
C VAL A 154 -2.39 1.28 4.06
N LEU A 155 -1.23 0.71 4.38
CA LEU A 155 -0.92 0.22 5.73
C LEU A 155 -1.05 1.34 6.76
N TRP A 156 -0.51 2.51 6.46
CA TRP A 156 -0.63 3.69 7.31
C TRP A 156 -2.11 4.05 7.58
N TYR A 157 -2.95 4.05 6.55
CA TYR A 157 -4.37 4.36 6.72
C TYR A 157 -5.15 3.28 7.46
N HIS A 158 -4.76 2.00 7.36
CA HIS A 158 -5.34 0.94 8.19
C HIS A 158 -5.01 1.14 9.67
N LEU A 159 -3.77 1.53 10.00
CA LEU A 159 -3.37 1.90 11.37
C LEU A 159 -4.18 3.09 11.90
N VAL A 160 -4.38 4.11 11.06
CA VAL A 160 -5.23 5.27 11.36
C VAL A 160 -6.68 4.86 11.64
N LEU A 161 -7.25 4.01 10.79
CA LEU A 161 -8.62 3.53 10.94
C LEU A 161 -8.80 2.78 12.26
N GLU A 162 -7.85 1.94 12.63
CA GLU A 162 -7.89 1.21 13.89
C GLU A 162 -7.80 2.14 15.10
N ARG A 163 -7.01 3.22 15.02
CA ARG A 163 -6.96 4.23 16.08
C ARG A 163 -8.29 4.96 16.25
N ILE A 164 -8.95 5.31 15.17
CA ILE A 164 -10.30 5.92 15.22
C ILE A 164 -11.29 4.95 15.88
N ARG A 165 -11.24 3.67 15.52
CA ARG A 165 -12.07 2.62 16.12
C ARG A 165 -11.81 2.42 17.60
N ALA A 166 -10.55 2.47 18.02
CA ALA A 166 -10.18 2.39 19.43
C ALA A 166 -10.73 3.58 20.26
N ALA A 167 -10.92 4.74 19.62
CA ALA A 167 -11.55 5.91 20.24
C ALA A 167 -13.10 5.87 20.19
N GLY A 168 -13.70 4.82 19.61
CA GLY A 168 -15.16 4.66 19.49
C GLY A 168 -15.76 5.18 18.18
N GLY A 169 -14.94 5.64 17.24
CA GLY A 169 -15.40 6.12 15.93
C GLY A 169 -15.45 5.03 14.86
N ASN A 170 -16.18 5.28 13.78
CA ASN A 170 -16.32 4.29 12.68
C ASN A 170 -15.39 4.56 11.48
N GLY A 171 -14.58 5.63 11.51
CA GLY A 171 -13.68 6.03 10.42
C GLY A 171 -14.37 6.63 9.18
N ARG A 172 -15.70 6.70 9.20
CA ARG A 172 -16.52 7.44 8.23
C ARG A 172 -16.67 8.92 8.60
N GLU A 173 -16.42 9.25 9.87
CA GLU A 173 -16.36 10.61 10.36
C GLU A 173 -15.16 11.35 9.74
N MET A 174 -15.31 12.64 9.46
CA MET A 174 -14.20 13.53 9.07
C MET A 174 -13.49 14.10 10.31
N LYS A 175 -13.29 13.25 11.33
CA LYS A 175 -12.74 13.63 12.62
C LYS A 175 -11.51 12.79 12.94
N SER A 176 -10.59 13.36 13.70
CA SER A 176 -9.44 12.63 14.22
C SER A 176 -9.82 11.74 15.40
N ALA A 177 -9.00 10.74 15.71
CA ALA A 177 -9.21 9.91 16.89
C ALA A 177 -9.18 10.74 18.20
N LEU A 178 -8.38 11.81 18.25
CA LEU A 178 -8.30 12.72 19.38
C LEU A 178 -9.59 13.52 19.56
N GLU A 179 -10.17 14.04 18.48
CA GLU A 179 -11.43 14.78 18.50
C GLU A 179 -12.59 13.88 18.99
N ILE A 180 -12.62 12.64 18.51
CA ILE A 180 -13.63 11.67 18.93
C ILE A 180 -13.44 11.31 20.41
N GLU A 181 -12.21 11.05 20.85
CA GLU A 181 -11.92 10.75 22.25
C GLU A 181 -12.27 11.93 23.18
N MET A 182 -12.02 13.17 22.76
CA MET A 182 -12.42 14.38 23.48
C MET A 182 -13.95 14.52 23.55
N GLU A 183 -14.68 14.32 22.46
CA GLU A 183 -16.16 14.35 22.46
C GLU A 183 -16.76 13.26 23.34
N THR A 184 -16.15 12.07 23.34
CA THR A 184 -16.60 10.92 24.13
C THR A 184 -16.34 11.14 25.62
N ARG A 185 -15.18 11.73 25.97
CA ARG A 185 -14.84 12.15 27.34
C ARG A 185 -15.68 13.32 27.84
N MET A 186 -16.22 14.15 26.94
CA MET A 186 -17.11 15.28 27.27
C MET A 186 -18.62 14.93 27.28
N GLY A 187 -19.04 13.67 27.10
CA GLY A 187 -20.47 13.31 27.09
C GLY A 187 -21.18 13.50 28.45
N PRO A 188 -22.52 13.39 28.50
CA PRO A 188 -23.55 14.27 27.96
C PRO A 188 -23.87 15.51 28.85
N ASN A 189 -23.08 15.80 29.91
CA ASN A 189 -23.42 16.85 30.87
C ASN A 189 -23.28 18.29 30.32
N CYS A 190 -22.55 18.51 29.24
CA CYS A 190 -22.47 19.84 28.61
C CYS A 190 -23.60 20.16 27.62
N ARG A 191 -24.48 19.20 27.27
CA ARG A 191 -25.63 19.49 26.37
C ARG A 191 -26.85 20.11 27.08
N ARG A 192 -26.83 20.20 28.41
CA ARG A 192 -27.84 20.91 29.21
C ARG A 192 -27.23 22.06 30.00
N GLY A 193 -26.54 22.99 29.35
CA GLY A 193 -26.37 24.35 29.87
C GLY A 193 -25.78 24.53 31.28
N SER A 194 -25.00 23.58 31.80
CA SER A 194 -24.35 23.71 33.10
C SER A 194 -22.92 23.18 33.05
N CYS A 195 -22.00 24.00 32.54
CA CYS A 195 -20.62 23.94 32.97
C CYS A 195 -20.54 24.61 34.36
N PRO A 196 -20.11 23.92 35.43
CA PRO A 196 -19.58 24.63 36.57
C PRO A 196 -18.23 25.21 36.14
N ILE A 197 -18.14 26.53 36.13
CA ILE A 197 -16.87 27.24 36.10
C ILE A 197 -16.23 26.94 37.46
N GLU A 198 -15.35 25.94 37.54
CA GLU A 198 -14.43 25.85 38.66
C GLU A 198 -13.34 26.92 38.45
N ILE A 199 -13.57 28.07 39.08
CA ILE A 199 -12.52 29.04 39.41
C ILE A 199 -11.77 28.46 40.60
N LEU A 200 -10.49 28.12 40.40
CA LEU A 200 -9.45 28.18 41.42
C LEU A 200 -8.08 28.30 40.76
#